data_AF-A0A537L3L4-F1
#
_entry.id   AF-A0A537L3L4-F1
#
_cell.length_a   1.000
_cell.length_b   1.000
_cell.length_c   1.000
_cell.angle_alpha   90.00
_cell.angle_beta   90.00
_cell.angle_gamma   90.00
#
_symmetry.space_group_name_H-M   'P 1'
#
loop_
_entity.id
_entity.type
_entity.pdbx_description
1 polymer ?
#
loop_
_entity_poly.entity_id
_entity_poly.type
_entity_poly.pdbx_seq_one_letter_code
_entity_poly.pdbx_strand_id
1 'polypeptide(L)'
;MAQQQSGTIPPGWVGGFAQSNPKFAYPNPDLSSLPLLDNLANIDLLQRQQAVKWPEFSWESVIGDPKSRCFQMFAPYISRIGYTNEGRVYSIICPQQGSCSPSFGCLNIEVTVTGQRGWADETGQEKVAADLTVEGKIWFSPSALQNPFVKFLWGLFADSKLPFPARKADAIRVTLHNSDDPSKSILPGRMGESARFKSPDFARHPGKAWSVANLEVGIGPIVKTGHAIVDDFNELTMELVNLASGNLLSPGNVLTWNVWCEEPALVDRQEWREHAEKWRESIDADHGAPSGPGTDPRYFDGTPFKPIEALVQKEIDKINAWLKEHLLALTQAAKAK
;
A
#
# COMPACT_ATOMS: atom_id res chain seq x y z
N MET A 1 10.57 2.13 -37.49
CA MET A 1 9.32 2.03 -36.72
C MET A 1 8.77 0.63 -36.91
N ALA A 2 8.96 -0.25 -35.93
CA ALA A 2 8.42 -1.60 -35.95
C ALA A 2 7.13 -1.60 -35.10
N GLN A 3 6.03 -2.05 -35.70
CA GLN A 3 4.77 -2.29 -35.01
C GLN A 3 5.00 -3.35 -33.92
N GLN A 4 4.74 -3.01 -32.65
CA GLN A 4 4.66 -3.98 -31.57
C GLN A 4 3.49 -4.92 -31.85
N GLN A 5 3.80 -6.21 -32.07
CA GLN A 5 2.80 -7.28 -32.06
C GLN A 5 2.19 -7.35 -30.66
N SER A 6 0.86 -7.45 -30.58
CA SER A 6 0.12 -7.81 -29.37
C SER A 6 0.72 -9.10 -28.80
N GLY A 7 1.26 -9.03 -27.59
CA GLY A 7 1.98 -10.14 -26.99
C GLY A 7 1.05 -11.31 -26.70
N THR A 8 1.60 -12.49 -26.90
CA THR A 8 0.89 -13.76 -26.80
C THR A 8 1.11 -14.31 -25.41
N ILE A 9 0.05 -14.84 -24.80
CA ILE A 9 0.15 -15.58 -23.54
C ILE A 9 1.30 -16.60 -23.64
N PRO A 10 2.27 -16.62 -22.70
CA PRO A 10 3.38 -17.55 -22.76
C PRO A 10 2.89 -19.01 -22.84
N PRO A 11 3.59 -19.90 -23.56
CA PRO A 11 3.19 -21.30 -23.64
C PRO A 11 3.14 -21.97 -22.25
N GLY A 12 2.42 -23.09 -22.18
CA GLY A 12 2.32 -23.90 -20.96
C GLY A 12 1.19 -23.51 -20.00
N TRP A 13 0.30 -22.58 -20.38
CA TRP A 13 -0.96 -22.37 -19.67
C TRP A 13 -1.82 -23.65 -19.73
N VAL A 14 -2.31 -24.09 -18.57
CA VAL A 14 -3.22 -25.24 -18.41
C VAL A 14 -4.64 -24.74 -18.10
N GLY A 15 -4.75 -23.76 -17.20
CA GLY A 15 -6.02 -23.24 -16.72
C GLY A 15 -6.86 -24.26 -15.94
N GLY A 16 -8.15 -23.97 -15.78
CA GLY A 16 -9.11 -24.87 -15.14
C GLY A 16 -9.30 -24.66 -13.63
N PHE A 17 -8.40 -23.95 -12.93
CA PHE A 17 -8.56 -23.75 -11.49
C PHE A 17 -9.80 -22.92 -11.16
N ALA A 18 -10.07 -21.86 -11.94
CA ALA A 18 -11.28 -21.05 -11.77
C ALA A 18 -12.58 -21.87 -11.94
N GLN A 19 -12.54 -22.90 -12.77
CA GLN A 19 -13.67 -23.79 -13.08
C GLN A 19 -13.74 -25.01 -12.13
N SER A 20 -12.72 -25.22 -11.29
CA SER A 20 -12.67 -26.35 -10.35
C SER A 20 -13.75 -26.31 -9.27
N ASN A 21 -14.34 -25.14 -9.03
CA ASN A 21 -15.45 -24.96 -8.11
C ASN A 21 -16.42 -23.89 -8.67
N PRO A 22 -17.72 -24.20 -8.86
CA PRO A 22 -18.68 -23.24 -9.40
C PRO A 22 -18.83 -21.96 -8.57
N LYS A 23 -18.50 -22.00 -7.27
CA LYS A 23 -18.49 -20.81 -6.39
C LYS A 23 -17.42 -19.78 -6.76
N PHE A 24 -16.40 -20.17 -7.51
CA PHE A 24 -15.33 -19.25 -7.93
C PHE A 24 -15.75 -18.36 -9.10
N ALA A 25 -16.87 -18.65 -9.74
CA ALA A 25 -17.32 -17.92 -10.92
C ALA A 25 -17.74 -16.48 -10.59
N TYR A 26 -17.44 -15.58 -11.53
CA TYR A 26 -18.03 -14.25 -11.58
C TYR A 26 -19.55 -14.32 -11.81
N PRO A 27 -20.33 -13.32 -11.36
CA PRO A 27 -19.90 -11.99 -10.89
C PRO A 27 -19.43 -11.91 -9.43
N ASN A 28 -19.72 -12.91 -8.60
CA ASN A 28 -19.47 -12.87 -7.16
C ASN A 28 -18.64 -14.08 -6.69
N PRO A 29 -17.31 -14.12 -6.98
CA PRO A 29 -16.46 -15.22 -6.55
C PRO A 29 -16.42 -15.38 -5.02
N ASP A 30 -16.79 -16.57 -4.53
CA ASP A 30 -16.65 -17.00 -3.15
C ASP A 30 -15.45 -17.95 -3.03
N LEU A 31 -14.37 -17.43 -2.43
CA LEU A 31 -13.10 -18.14 -2.25
C LEU A 31 -13.00 -18.79 -0.86
N SER A 32 -14.08 -18.82 -0.07
CA SER A 32 -14.08 -19.29 1.32
C SER A 32 -13.63 -20.74 1.50
N SER A 33 -13.83 -21.58 0.48
CA SER A 33 -13.39 -22.98 0.49
C SER A 33 -11.86 -23.15 0.33
N LEU A 34 -11.15 -22.09 -0.02
CA LEU A 34 -9.70 -22.10 -0.18
C LEU A 34 -9.02 -21.67 1.12
N PRO A 35 -7.92 -22.35 1.53
CA PRO A 35 -7.15 -21.90 2.67
C PRO A 35 -6.53 -20.54 2.35
N LEU A 36 -6.51 -19.65 3.35
CA LEU A 36 -5.71 -18.45 3.32
C LEU A 36 -4.27 -18.85 3.65
N LEU A 37 -3.38 -18.80 2.66
CA LEU A 37 -2.00 -19.25 2.77
C LEU A 37 -1.09 -18.07 3.10
N ASP A 38 -0.01 -18.34 3.83
CA ASP A 38 1.09 -17.38 3.98
C ASP A 38 1.64 -17.00 2.60
N ASN A 39 1.80 -15.69 2.39
CA ASN A 39 2.09 -15.11 1.09
C ASN A 39 3.49 -15.47 0.54
N LEU A 40 4.44 -15.79 1.42
CA LEU A 40 5.83 -16.06 1.04
C LEU A 40 6.18 -17.55 1.11
N ALA A 41 5.38 -18.35 1.82
CA ALA A 41 5.62 -19.78 2.00
C ALA A 41 5.60 -20.60 0.70
N ASN A 42 4.97 -20.09 -0.36
CA ASN A 42 4.67 -20.88 -1.57
C ASN A 42 5.30 -20.30 -2.85
N ILE A 43 6.36 -19.51 -2.74
CA ILE A 43 7.05 -18.90 -3.91
C ILE A 43 7.57 -19.96 -4.89
N ASP A 44 7.94 -21.15 -4.42
CA ASP A 44 8.42 -22.25 -5.28
C ASP A 44 7.32 -22.88 -6.16
N LEU A 45 6.05 -22.61 -5.85
CA LEU A 45 4.92 -23.07 -6.67
C LEU A 45 4.64 -22.11 -7.83
N LEU A 46 5.21 -20.90 -7.82
CA LEU A 46 4.97 -19.91 -8.86
C LEU A 46 5.54 -20.38 -10.20
N GLN A 47 4.75 -20.24 -11.25
CA GLN A 47 5.13 -20.55 -12.63
C GLN A 47 4.85 -19.36 -13.55
N ARG A 48 3.84 -18.56 -13.21
CA ARG A 48 3.32 -17.45 -14.01
C ARG A 48 3.05 -16.25 -13.12
N GLN A 49 3.16 -15.06 -13.70
CA GLN A 49 2.93 -13.80 -13.02
C GLN A 49 2.27 -12.78 -13.94
N GLN A 50 1.63 -11.80 -13.33
CA GLN A 50 1.24 -10.55 -13.99
C GLN A 50 1.73 -9.38 -13.14
N ALA A 51 2.55 -8.53 -13.76
CA ALA A 51 3.02 -7.30 -13.16
C ALA A 51 1.97 -6.18 -13.32
N VAL A 52 1.85 -5.31 -12.33
CA VAL A 52 0.98 -4.14 -12.40
C VAL A 52 1.79 -2.96 -12.90
N LYS A 53 1.42 -2.43 -14.07
CA LYS A 53 2.10 -1.28 -14.66
C LYS A 53 1.55 0.04 -14.16
N TRP A 54 0.23 0.16 -14.05
CA TRP A 54 -0.40 1.37 -13.54
C TRP A 54 -1.20 1.01 -12.30
N PRO A 55 -0.59 1.10 -11.11
CA PRO A 55 -1.33 0.93 -9.87
C PRO A 55 -1.94 2.29 -9.51
N GLU A 56 -3.22 2.49 -9.84
CA GLU A 56 -3.93 3.76 -9.72
C GLU A 56 -4.71 3.80 -8.39
N PHE A 57 -4.34 4.73 -7.52
CA PHE A 57 -4.90 4.90 -6.19
C PHE A 57 -5.86 6.06 -6.14
N SER A 58 -6.86 5.95 -5.27
CA SER A 58 -7.68 7.08 -4.90
C SER A 58 -8.18 7.01 -3.47
N TRP A 59 -8.40 8.18 -2.89
CA TRP A 59 -8.97 8.39 -1.56
C TRP A 59 -9.67 9.74 -1.52
N GLU A 60 -10.57 9.94 -0.56
CA GLU A 60 -11.17 11.26 -0.33
C GLU A 60 -10.24 12.10 0.53
N SER A 61 -9.83 13.28 0.02
CA SER A 61 -8.98 14.18 0.80
C SER A 61 -9.72 14.87 1.93
N VAL A 62 -11.06 14.91 1.83
CA VAL A 62 -12.02 15.25 2.87
C VAL A 62 -12.97 14.07 2.98
N ILE A 63 -12.82 13.26 4.02
CA ILE A 63 -13.60 12.02 4.22
C ILE A 63 -15.10 12.34 4.20
N GLY A 64 -15.85 11.64 3.35
CA GLY A 64 -17.29 11.82 3.17
C GLY A 64 -17.66 12.86 2.11
N ASP A 65 -16.69 13.51 1.47
CA ASP A 65 -16.91 14.35 0.29
C ASP A 65 -16.28 13.70 -0.97
N PRO A 66 -17.09 13.01 -1.80
CA PRO A 66 -16.61 12.38 -3.03
C PRO A 66 -15.93 13.34 -4.03
N LYS A 67 -16.23 14.65 -3.98
CA LYS A 67 -15.60 15.64 -4.87
C LYS A 67 -14.14 15.92 -4.50
N SER A 68 -13.77 15.64 -3.25
CA SER A 68 -12.42 15.79 -2.74
C SER A 68 -11.49 14.62 -3.15
N ARG A 69 -12.01 13.63 -3.89
CA ARG A 69 -11.25 12.43 -4.24
C ARG A 69 -9.99 12.78 -5.03
N CYS A 70 -8.85 12.39 -4.48
CA CYS A 70 -7.55 12.48 -5.12
C CYS A 70 -7.24 11.17 -5.85
N PHE A 71 -6.47 11.29 -6.93
CA PHE A 71 -6.01 10.19 -7.76
C PHE A 71 -4.49 10.27 -7.88
N GLN A 72 -3.82 9.14 -7.68
CA GLN A 72 -2.37 9.05 -7.74
C GLN A 72 -1.96 7.68 -8.29
N MET A 73 -1.14 7.66 -9.34
CA MET A 73 -0.48 6.44 -9.78
C MET A 73 0.75 6.20 -8.89
N PHE A 74 0.82 5.05 -8.26
CA PHE A 74 2.03 4.67 -7.52
C PHE A 74 3.10 4.13 -8.48
N ALA A 75 4.26 3.82 -7.92
CA ALA A 75 5.37 3.24 -8.65
C ALA A 75 4.91 2.02 -9.49
N PRO A 76 5.18 2.02 -10.81
CA PRO A 76 4.83 0.90 -11.68
C PRO A 76 5.62 -0.36 -11.28
N TYR A 77 5.20 -1.54 -11.69
CA TYR A 77 5.93 -2.81 -11.58
C TYR A 77 6.36 -3.28 -10.17
N ILE A 78 5.97 -2.57 -9.09
CA ILE A 78 6.14 -3.09 -7.73
C ILE A 78 5.14 -4.21 -7.48
N SER A 79 3.86 -3.91 -7.75
CA SER A 79 2.79 -4.85 -7.46
C SER A 79 2.72 -5.94 -8.52
N ARG A 80 2.40 -7.15 -8.11
CA ARG A 80 2.27 -8.31 -9.00
C ARG A 80 1.52 -9.45 -8.34
N ILE A 81 0.91 -10.30 -9.16
CA ILE A 81 0.27 -11.54 -8.74
C ILE A 81 1.02 -12.73 -9.34
N GLY A 82 1.26 -13.76 -8.52
CA GLY A 82 1.97 -14.97 -8.89
C GLY A 82 1.10 -16.20 -8.69
N TYR A 83 1.10 -17.09 -9.69
CA TYR A 83 0.23 -18.26 -9.76
C TYR A 83 0.84 -19.44 -10.54
N THR A 84 0.16 -20.59 -10.51
CA THR A 84 0.53 -21.81 -11.26
C THR A 84 0.00 -21.79 -12.70
N ASN A 85 0.39 -22.77 -13.50
CA ASN A 85 -0.13 -22.97 -14.85
C ASN A 85 -1.63 -23.29 -14.90
N GLU A 86 -2.21 -23.84 -13.83
CA GLU A 86 -3.65 -24.08 -13.71
C GLU A 86 -4.41 -22.82 -13.29
N GLY A 87 -3.69 -21.80 -12.80
CA GLY A 87 -4.27 -20.54 -12.35
C GLY A 87 -4.43 -20.39 -10.84
N ARG A 88 -3.81 -21.24 -10.01
CA ARG A 88 -3.87 -21.06 -8.54
C ARG A 88 -2.91 -19.98 -8.07
N VAL A 89 -3.44 -18.95 -7.40
CA VAL A 89 -2.63 -17.89 -6.78
C VAL A 89 -1.93 -18.39 -5.52
N TYR A 90 -0.64 -18.08 -5.40
CA TYR A 90 0.20 -18.44 -4.27
C TYR A 90 0.94 -17.27 -3.62
N SER A 91 1.09 -16.14 -4.31
CA SER A 91 1.79 -14.97 -3.79
C SER A 91 1.30 -13.70 -4.49
N ILE A 92 1.09 -12.64 -3.73
CA ILE A 92 0.74 -11.30 -4.21
C ILE A 92 1.69 -10.29 -3.56
N ILE A 93 2.20 -9.37 -4.36
CA ILE A 93 3.02 -8.25 -3.89
C ILE A 93 2.19 -6.98 -4.05
N CYS A 94 1.99 -6.28 -2.94
CA CYS A 94 1.39 -4.95 -2.91
C CYS A 94 2.50 -3.87 -2.97
N PRO A 95 2.18 -2.64 -3.39
CA PRO A 95 3.16 -1.58 -3.52
C PRO A 95 3.54 -0.99 -2.16
N GLN A 96 4.66 -0.30 -2.17
CA GLN A 96 5.09 0.62 -1.12
C GLN A 96 5.03 2.05 -1.64
N GLN A 97 4.77 2.99 -0.75
CA GLN A 97 4.75 4.41 -1.06
C GLN A 97 5.50 5.20 0.01
N GLY A 98 6.00 6.38 -0.37
CA GLY A 98 6.33 7.43 0.58
C GLY A 98 5.20 8.43 0.73
N SER A 99 5.02 9.00 1.92
CA SER A 99 4.28 10.25 2.10
C SER A 99 5.14 11.23 2.89
N CYS A 100 5.18 12.49 2.47
CA CYS A 100 6.06 13.48 3.07
C CYS A 100 5.26 14.57 3.77
N SER A 101 5.62 14.85 5.03
CA SER A 101 5.23 16.06 5.73
C SER A 101 6.30 17.14 5.51
N PRO A 102 5.93 18.41 5.30
CA PRO A 102 6.88 19.51 5.26
C PRO A 102 7.78 19.58 6.51
N SER A 103 7.23 19.31 7.69
CA SER A 103 7.98 19.41 8.96
C SER A 103 8.78 18.15 9.32
N PHE A 104 8.24 16.96 9.03
CA PHE A 104 8.84 15.67 9.40
C PHE A 104 9.62 14.98 8.28
N GLY A 105 9.59 15.49 7.06
CA GLY A 105 10.17 14.80 5.91
C GLY A 105 9.31 13.60 5.49
N CYS A 106 9.92 12.65 4.79
CA CYS A 106 9.23 11.51 4.21
C CYS A 106 9.11 10.31 5.17
N LEU A 107 7.96 9.65 5.12
CA LEU A 107 7.68 8.42 5.82
C LEU A 107 7.42 7.34 4.78
N ASN A 108 7.91 6.15 5.06
CA ASN A 108 7.57 4.95 4.32
C ASN A 108 6.19 4.48 4.74
N ILE A 109 5.39 4.08 3.76
CA ILE A 109 4.09 3.45 3.93
C ILE A 109 4.15 2.13 3.19
N GLU A 110 4.04 1.04 3.92
CA GLU A 110 4.01 -0.29 3.37
C GLU A 110 2.70 -0.98 3.69
N VAL A 111 2.16 -1.65 2.66
CA VAL A 111 1.09 -2.63 2.82
C VAL A 111 1.69 -4.01 2.53
N THR A 112 1.97 -4.77 3.59
CA THR A 112 2.49 -6.13 3.47
C THR A 112 1.33 -7.11 3.33
N VAL A 113 1.30 -7.91 2.26
CA VAL A 113 0.37 -9.05 2.18
C VAL A 113 0.85 -10.14 3.15
N THR A 114 0.00 -10.47 4.13
CA THR A 114 0.27 -11.50 5.14
C THR A 114 -0.37 -12.83 4.78
N GLY A 115 -1.44 -12.81 3.99
CA GLY A 115 -2.14 -14.00 3.57
C GLY A 115 -2.86 -13.77 2.25
N GLN A 116 -2.99 -14.84 1.47
CA GLN A 116 -3.70 -14.79 0.20
C GLN A 116 -4.45 -16.09 -0.10
N ARG A 117 -5.46 -15.98 -0.96
CA ARG A 117 -6.04 -17.10 -1.71
C ARG A 117 -6.62 -16.56 -2.99
N GLY A 118 -6.63 -17.34 -4.07
CA GLY A 118 -7.28 -16.89 -5.28
C GLY A 118 -7.01 -17.73 -6.49
N TRP A 119 -7.41 -17.17 -7.62
CA TRP A 119 -7.17 -17.72 -8.94
C TRP A 119 -7.00 -16.61 -9.98
N ALA A 120 -6.27 -16.94 -11.05
CA ALA A 120 -6.15 -16.17 -12.27
C ALA A 120 -6.53 -17.06 -13.46
N ASP A 121 -7.10 -16.48 -14.52
CA ASP A 121 -7.40 -17.16 -15.78
C ASP A 121 -6.91 -16.30 -16.94
N GLU A 122 -5.96 -16.82 -17.71
CA GLU A 122 -5.36 -16.11 -18.83
C GLU A 122 -6.19 -16.21 -20.11
N THR A 123 -7.27 -17.01 -20.13
CA THR A 123 -8.07 -17.21 -21.34
C THR A 123 -9.21 -16.19 -21.46
N GLY A 124 -9.29 -15.53 -22.63
CA GLY A 124 -10.53 -15.08 -23.27
C GLY A 124 -11.45 -14.07 -22.58
N GLN A 125 -11.11 -13.57 -21.38
CA GLN A 125 -11.73 -12.43 -20.66
C GLN A 125 -10.94 -12.07 -19.38
N GLU A 126 -9.71 -12.58 -19.25
CA GLU A 126 -8.71 -12.32 -18.20
C GLU A 126 -9.27 -11.99 -16.82
N LYS A 127 -9.69 -13.04 -16.12
CA LYS A 127 -10.34 -12.91 -14.82
C LYS A 127 -9.33 -13.24 -13.73
N VAL A 128 -9.29 -12.39 -12.72
CA VAL A 128 -8.56 -12.64 -11.48
C VAL A 128 -9.52 -12.46 -10.32
N ALA A 129 -9.48 -13.35 -9.34
CA ALA A 129 -10.15 -13.14 -8.06
C ALA A 129 -9.22 -13.60 -6.94
N ALA A 130 -8.90 -12.70 -6.03
CA ALA A 130 -8.05 -13.00 -4.89
C ALA A 130 -8.60 -12.36 -3.63
N ASP A 131 -8.48 -13.04 -2.51
CA ASP A 131 -8.69 -12.49 -1.18
C ASP A 131 -7.33 -12.33 -0.50
N LEU A 132 -7.14 -11.21 0.17
CA LEU A 132 -5.89 -10.81 0.81
C LEU A 132 -6.14 -10.54 2.28
N THR A 133 -5.15 -10.82 3.12
CA THR A 133 -4.98 -10.12 4.40
C THR A 133 -3.70 -9.32 4.34
N VAL A 134 -3.71 -8.15 4.95
CA VAL A 134 -2.59 -7.22 4.89
C VAL A 134 -2.28 -6.64 6.25
N GLU A 135 -1.07 -6.10 6.38
CA GLU A 135 -0.64 -5.29 7.51
C GLU A 135 -0.09 -3.96 7.00
N GLY A 136 -0.56 -2.84 7.56
CA GLY A 136 -0.03 -1.51 7.27
C GLY A 136 1.10 -1.14 8.22
N LYS A 137 2.23 -0.66 7.70
CA LYS A 137 3.37 -0.16 8.48
C LYS A 137 3.83 1.21 8.00
N ILE A 138 4.09 2.11 8.95
CA ILE A 138 4.64 3.43 8.70
C ILE A 138 5.88 3.69 9.57
N TRP A 139 6.97 4.16 8.96
CA TRP A 139 8.20 4.56 9.67
C TRP A 139 8.96 5.65 8.92
N PHE A 140 9.82 6.39 9.62
CA PHE A 140 10.60 7.51 9.05
C PHE A 140 11.58 7.02 8.00
N SER A 141 11.61 7.69 6.83
CA SER A 141 12.60 7.40 5.80
C SER A 141 13.98 7.97 6.17
N PRO A 142 15.07 7.42 5.63
CA PRO A 142 16.41 7.95 5.83
C PRO A 142 16.57 9.46 5.58
N SER A 143 15.87 10.04 4.59
CA SER A 143 15.89 11.48 4.31
C SER A 143 15.18 12.30 5.38
N ALA A 144 14.08 11.80 5.94
CA ALA A 144 13.44 12.43 7.08
C ALA A 144 14.42 12.49 8.27
N LEU A 145 15.21 11.45 8.47
CA LEU A 145 16.26 11.43 9.49
C LEU A 145 17.42 12.39 9.20
N GLN A 146 17.49 12.98 8.00
CA GLN A 146 18.44 14.04 7.70
C GLN A 146 17.95 15.44 8.07
N ASN A 147 16.64 15.64 8.24
CA ASN A 147 16.04 16.90 8.66
C ASN A 147 16.58 17.30 10.05
N PRO A 148 17.12 18.53 10.24
CA PRO A 148 17.70 18.96 11.51
C PRO A 148 16.76 18.84 12.70
N PHE A 149 15.47 19.07 12.48
CA PHE A 149 14.46 18.98 13.52
C PHE A 149 14.18 17.52 13.92
N VAL A 150 14.02 16.63 12.95
CA VAL A 150 13.86 15.18 13.20
C VAL A 150 15.11 14.61 13.86
N LYS A 151 16.31 15.04 13.45
CA LYS A 151 17.57 14.70 14.12
C LYS A 151 17.58 15.12 15.59
N PHE A 152 17.09 16.31 15.89
CA PHE A 152 16.98 16.79 17.27
C PHE A 152 16.03 15.91 18.09
N LEU A 153 14.84 15.58 17.55
CA LEU A 153 13.90 14.66 18.21
C LEU A 153 14.56 13.30 18.47
N TRP A 154 15.28 12.75 17.49
CA TRP A 154 15.93 11.44 17.64
C TRP A 154 17.09 11.49 18.63
N GLY A 155 17.78 12.63 18.74
CA GLY A 155 18.74 12.89 19.80
C GLY A 155 18.10 12.82 21.19
N LEU A 156 16.89 13.36 21.36
CA LEU A 156 16.13 13.23 22.62
C LEU A 156 15.70 11.79 22.90
N PHE A 157 15.43 11.01 21.85
CA PHE A 157 14.90 9.66 21.98
C PHE A 157 15.98 8.60 22.18
N ALA A 158 17.21 8.87 21.74
CA ALA A 158 18.32 7.90 21.70
C ALA A 158 18.55 7.16 23.03
N ASP A 159 18.44 7.87 24.16
CA ASP A 159 18.71 7.31 25.48
C ASP A 159 17.52 6.53 26.09
N SER A 160 16.32 6.70 25.52
CA SER A 160 15.07 6.13 26.04
C SER A 160 14.95 4.62 25.80
N LYS A 161 15.60 4.10 24.75
CA LYS A 161 15.43 2.72 24.24
C LYS A 161 13.96 2.34 23.91
N LEU A 162 13.08 3.33 23.77
CA LEU A 162 11.68 3.11 23.43
C LEU A 162 11.51 2.89 21.92
N PRO A 163 10.48 2.12 21.49
CA PRO A 163 10.28 1.74 20.09
C PRO A 163 9.66 2.87 19.26
N PHE A 164 10.33 4.02 19.17
CA PHE A 164 9.94 5.08 18.24
C PHE A 164 10.13 4.63 16.78
N PRO A 165 9.29 5.10 15.83
CA PRO A 165 9.19 4.56 14.47
C PRO A 165 10.32 5.02 13.52
N ALA A 166 11.56 4.95 13.99
CA ALA A 166 12.77 5.28 13.23
C ALA A 166 13.14 4.21 12.19
N ARG A 167 12.62 2.99 12.34
CA ARG A 167 12.90 1.84 11.47
C ARG A 167 11.69 0.92 11.42
N LYS A 168 11.62 0.09 10.38
CA LYS A 168 10.50 -0.81 10.11
C LYS A 168 10.12 -1.75 11.27
N ALA A 169 11.11 -2.20 12.04
CA ALA A 169 10.88 -3.07 13.21
C ALA A 169 10.04 -2.40 14.30
N ASP A 170 10.12 -1.07 14.41
CA ASP A 170 9.42 -0.24 15.39
C ASP A 170 8.31 0.60 14.70
N ALA A 171 7.89 0.21 13.50
CA ALA A 171 6.93 0.95 12.69
C ALA A 171 5.59 1.13 13.40
N ILE A 172 4.95 2.27 13.13
CA ILE A 172 3.55 2.49 13.43
C ILE A 172 2.74 1.47 12.64
N ARG A 173 2.00 0.61 13.34
CA ARG A 173 1.13 -0.38 12.72
C ARG A 173 -0.26 0.21 12.56
N VAL A 174 -0.82 0.14 11.36
CA VAL A 174 -2.19 0.58 11.07
C VAL A 174 -3.07 -0.63 10.82
N THR A 175 -4.22 -0.66 11.48
CA THR A 175 -5.23 -1.69 11.21
C THR A 175 -5.88 -1.42 9.86
N LEU A 176 -6.00 -2.45 9.04
CA LEU A 176 -6.62 -2.39 7.72
C LEU A 176 -7.74 -3.41 7.68
N HIS A 177 -8.87 -3.04 7.09
CA HIS A 177 -10.07 -3.87 7.09
C HIS A 177 -10.81 -3.77 5.76
N ASN A 178 -11.78 -4.67 5.59
CA ASN A 178 -12.68 -4.66 4.44
C ASN A 178 -13.45 -3.33 4.36
N SER A 179 -13.57 -2.77 3.17
CA SER A 179 -14.20 -1.46 2.94
C SER A 179 -15.70 -1.43 3.24
N ASP A 180 -16.39 -2.57 3.17
CA ASP A 180 -17.83 -2.68 3.46
C ASP A 180 -18.13 -3.15 4.88
N ASP A 181 -17.20 -3.88 5.51
CA ASP A 181 -17.38 -4.47 6.84
C ASP A 181 -16.09 -4.39 7.67
N PRO A 182 -15.95 -3.38 8.55
CA PRO A 182 -14.76 -3.19 9.38
C PRO A 182 -14.43 -4.34 10.34
N SER A 183 -15.36 -5.26 10.59
CA SER A 183 -15.10 -6.44 11.42
C SER A 183 -14.28 -7.51 10.70
N LYS A 184 -14.13 -7.40 9.36
CA LYS A 184 -13.41 -8.37 8.53
C LYS A 184 -12.07 -7.82 8.09
N SER A 185 -11.03 -8.64 8.23
CA SER A 185 -9.67 -8.33 7.76
C SER A 185 -9.39 -8.79 6.33
N ILE A 186 -10.30 -9.57 5.72
CA ILE A 186 -10.15 -10.07 4.36
C ILE A 186 -10.55 -8.98 3.35
N LEU A 187 -9.62 -8.66 2.47
CA LEU A 187 -9.77 -7.69 1.38
C LEU A 187 -10.00 -8.42 0.06
N PRO A 188 -11.18 -8.30 -0.56
CA PRO A 188 -11.44 -8.92 -1.85
C PRO A 188 -10.86 -8.07 -2.99
N GLY A 189 -9.90 -8.64 -3.73
CA GLY A 189 -9.45 -8.16 -5.03
C GLY A 189 -10.27 -8.80 -6.14
N ARG A 190 -10.90 -8.00 -7.00
CA ARG A 190 -11.82 -8.46 -8.06
C ARG A 190 -11.51 -7.78 -9.39
N MET A 191 -11.77 -8.47 -10.49
CA MET A 191 -11.62 -7.94 -11.84
C MET A 191 -12.54 -6.74 -12.06
N GLY A 192 -12.07 -5.79 -12.87
CA GLY A 192 -12.76 -4.56 -13.22
C GLY A 192 -12.24 -3.38 -12.43
N GLU A 193 -12.62 -2.18 -12.86
CA GLU A 193 -12.46 -0.97 -12.07
C GLU A 193 -13.46 -0.97 -10.89
N SER A 194 -13.14 -0.27 -9.80
CA SER A 194 -14.09 -0.06 -8.71
C SER A 194 -15.37 0.62 -9.21
N ALA A 195 -16.51 0.16 -8.70
CA ALA A 195 -17.81 0.72 -9.00
C ALA A 195 -18.21 1.90 -8.09
N ARG A 196 -17.40 2.24 -7.07
CA ARG A 196 -17.73 3.30 -6.09
C ARG A 196 -17.74 4.70 -6.69
N PHE A 197 -16.93 4.91 -7.72
CA PHE A 197 -16.79 6.19 -8.40
C PHE A 197 -16.36 5.96 -9.84
N LYS A 198 -16.51 7.00 -10.66
CA LYS A 198 -15.92 7.02 -11.99
C LYS A 198 -14.47 7.47 -11.88
N SER A 199 -13.53 6.67 -12.39
CA SER A 199 -12.13 7.10 -12.53
C SER A 199 -12.01 8.18 -13.63
N PRO A 200 -11.16 9.21 -13.46
CA PRO A 200 -10.88 10.18 -14.52
C PRO A 200 -10.05 9.52 -15.63
N ASP A 201 -10.13 10.04 -16.86
CA ASP A 201 -9.50 9.40 -18.02
C ASP A 201 -7.98 9.28 -17.90
N PHE A 202 -7.32 10.18 -17.17
CA PHE A 202 -5.87 10.11 -16.94
C PHE A 202 -5.43 8.95 -16.04
N ALA A 203 -6.34 8.41 -15.22
CA ALA A 203 -6.10 7.29 -14.30
C ALA A 203 -6.67 5.97 -14.85
N ARG A 204 -7.02 5.93 -16.14
CA ARG A 204 -7.59 4.75 -16.81
C ARG A 204 -6.68 4.35 -17.97
N HIS A 205 -6.52 3.04 -18.17
CA HIS A 205 -5.62 2.49 -19.19
C HIS A 205 -6.30 1.48 -20.14
N PRO A 206 -7.56 1.71 -20.60
CA PRO A 206 -8.23 0.78 -21.49
C PRO A 206 -7.50 0.68 -22.83
N GLY A 207 -7.38 -0.54 -23.36
CA GLY A 207 -6.68 -0.82 -24.62
C GLY A 207 -5.15 -0.68 -24.54
N LYS A 208 -4.60 -0.34 -23.38
CA LYS A 208 -3.15 -0.32 -23.11
C LYS A 208 -2.75 -1.40 -22.12
N ALA A 209 -3.54 -1.56 -21.06
CA ALA A 209 -3.39 -2.65 -20.11
C ALA A 209 -3.99 -3.93 -20.69
N TRP A 210 -3.45 -5.05 -20.23
CA TRP A 210 -3.98 -6.38 -20.50
C TRP A 210 -5.32 -6.55 -19.78
N SER A 211 -5.29 -6.41 -18.45
CA SER A 211 -6.48 -6.46 -17.58
C SER A 211 -6.46 -5.37 -16.52
N VAL A 212 -7.59 -5.25 -15.81
CA VAL A 212 -7.72 -4.41 -14.61
C VAL A 212 -8.41 -5.21 -13.50
N ALA A 213 -7.92 -5.03 -12.28
CA ALA A 213 -8.60 -5.46 -11.07
C ALA A 213 -8.69 -4.28 -10.10
N ASN A 214 -9.60 -4.36 -9.14
CA ASN A 214 -9.72 -3.41 -8.06
C ASN A 214 -9.59 -4.08 -6.70
N LEU A 215 -9.08 -3.30 -5.76
CA LEU A 215 -8.97 -3.63 -4.34
C LEU A 215 -9.39 -2.40 -3.55
N GLU A 216 -10.11 -2.62 -2.47
CA GLU A 216 -10.56 -1.56 -1.58
C GLU A 216 -10.19 -1.91 -0.14
N VAL A 217 -9.66 -0.92 0.57
CA VAL A 217 -9.20 -1.10 1.94
C VAL A 217 -9.69 0.06 2.79
N GLY A 218 -10.36 -0.28 3.90
CA GLY A 218 -10.70 0.67 4.94
C GLY A 218 -9.52 0.87 5.88
N ILE A 219 -9.26 2.12 6.22
CA ILE A 219 -8.23 2.49 7.20
C ILE A 219 -8.83 2.50 8.60
N GLY A 220 -8.21 1.74 9.50
CA GLY A 220 -8.54 1.73 10.92
C GLY A 220 -7.54 2.52 11.77
N PRO A 221 -7.69 2.47 13.10
CA PRO A 221 -6.76 3.13 14.03
C PRO A 221 -5.35 2.50 14.00
N ILE A 222 -4.38 3.24 14.53
CA ILE A 222 -3.07 2.69 14.85
C ILE A 222 -3.14 1.66 15.98
N VAL A 223 -2.26 0.67 15.94
CA VAL A 223 -2.08 -0.29 17.02
C VAL A 223 -1.14 0.30 18.05
N LYS A 224 -1.59 0.37 19.31
CA LYS A 224 -0.78 0.86 20.43
C LYS A 224 0.38 -0.09 20.73
N THR A 225 1.53 0.50 21.01
CA THR A 225 2.77 -0.17 21.43
C THR A 225 2.75 -0.56 22.91
N GLY A 226 1.89 0.08 23.70
CA GLY A 226 1.84 -0.07 25.16
C GLY A 226 2.75 0.89 25.91
N HIS A 227 3.49 1.76 25.21
CA HIS A 227 4.27 2.84 25.78
C HIS A 227 3.60 4.17 25.48
N ALA A 228 2.97 4.79 26.48
CA ALA A 228 2.16 6.00 26.31
C ALA A 228 2.85 7.09 25.47
N ILE A 229 4.11 7.43 25.80
CA ILE A 229 4.86 8.44 25.07
C ILE A 229 5.12 8.08 23.59
N VAL A 230 5.30 6.80 23.27
CA VAL A 230 5.47 6.34 21.89
C VAL A 230 4.12 6.35 21.18
N ASP A 231 3.06 5.95 21.85
CA ASP A 231 1.70 5.96 21.31
C ASP A 231 1.27 7.40 20.99
N ASP A 232 1.49 8.36 21.89
CA ASP A 232 1.19 9.78 21.68
C ASP A 232 2.02 10.36 20.51
N PHE A 233 3.29 9.98 20.41
CA PHE A 233 4.15 10.39 19.29
C PHE A 233 3.68 9.78 17.96
N ASN A 234 3.23 8.53 17.97
CA ASN A 234 2.70 7.85 16.79
C ASN A 234 1.38 8.50 16.34
N GLU A 235 0.50 8.86 17.27
CA GLU A 235 -0.73 9.61 16.97
C GLU A 235 -0.41 10.98 16.36
N LEU A 236 0.53 11.73 16.94
CA LEU A 236 1.01 13.00 16.37
C LEU A 236 1.55 12.78 14.95
N THR A 237 2.43 11.81 14.76
CA THR A 237 3.05 11.52 13.45
C THR A 237 1.98 11.24 12.40
N MET A 238 1.02 10.37 12.70
CA MET A 238 -0.08 10.05 11.78
C MET A 238 -0.97 11.26 11.49
N GLU A 239 -1.20 12.13 12.47
CA GLU A 239 -1.98 13.34 12.27
C GLU A 239 -1.29 14.31 11.30
N LEU A 240 0.03 14.51 11.42
CA LEU A 240 0.79 15.36 10.51
C LEU A 240 0.83 14.79 9.09
N VAL A 241 1.01 13.47 8.95
CA VAL A 241 0.94 12.79 7.63
C VAL A 241 -0.42 12.98 6.98
N ASN A 242 -1.49 12.81 7.75
CA ASN A 242 -2.83 12.97 7.23
C ASN A 242 -3.14 14.41 6.83
N LEU A 243 -2.62 15.40 7.56
CA LEU A 243 -2.69 16.80 7.11
C LEU A 243 -1.97 17.00 5.77
N ALA A 244 -0.79 16.43 5.60
CA ALA A 244 0.02 16.59 4.38
C ALA A 244 -0.51 15.79 3.17
N SER A 245 -1.11 14.63 3.40
CA SER A 245 -1.60 13.71 2.36
C SER A 245 -3.09 13.86 2.04
N GLY A 246 -3.80 14.75 2.73
CA GLY A 246 -5.25 14.86 2.62
C GLY A 246 -5.93 13.60 3.15
N ASN A 247 -5.74 13.30 4.43
CA ASN A 247 -6.42 12.22 5.14
C ASN A 247 -6.24 10.80 4.53
N LEU A 248 -5.20 10.57 3.73
CA LEU A 248 -4.93 9.28 3.07
C LEU A 248 -4.96 8.11 4.06
N LEU A 249 -4.32 8.26 5.22
CA LEU A 249 -4.20 7.23 6.26
C LEU A 249 -5.08 7.53 7.47
N SER A 250 -6.16 8.30 7.29
CA SER A 250 -7.05 8.65 8.40
C SER A 250 -8.05 7.53 8.64
N PRO A 251 -8.29 7.14 9.90
CA PRO A 251 -9.31 6.14 10.22
C PRO A 251 -10.67 6.51 9.63
N GLY A 252 -11.34 5.54 9.01
CA GLY A 252 -12.62 5.72 8.32
C GLY A 252 -12.51 6.11 6.84
N ASN A 253 -11.31 6.42 6.32
CA ASN A 253 -11.12 6.58 4.88
C ASN A 253 -11.09 5.21 4.18
N VAL A 254 -11.43 5.21 2.89
CA VAL A 254 -11.33 4.03 2.02
C VAL A 254 -10.38 4.34 0.87
N LEU A 255 -9.28 3.60 0.81
CA LEU A 255 -8.36 3.64 -0.32
C LEU A 255 -8.86 2.63 -1.35
N THR A 256 -9.05 3.10 -2.57
CA THR A 256 -9.48 2.28 -3.70
C THR A 256 -8.37 2.24 -4.73
N TRP A 257 -8.03 1.03 -5.17
CA TRP A 257 -6.98 0.78 -6.13
C TRP A 257 -7.60 0.19 -7.38
N ASN A 258 -7.29 0.76 -8.53
CA ASN A 258 -7.48 0.11 -9.83
C ASN A 258 -6.09 -0.29 -10.33
N VAL A 259 -5.78 -1.58 -10.30
CA VAL A 259 -4.49 -2.13 -10.71
C VAL A 259 -4.57 -2.59 -12.17
N TRP A 260 -3.86 -1.89 -13.04
CA TRP A 260 -3.83 -2.18 -14.46
C TRP A 260 -2.59 -3.01 -14.79
N CYS A 261 -2.83 -4.25 -15.23
CA CYS A 261 -1.81 -5.28 -15.38
C CYS A 261 -1.21 -5.28 -16.80
N GLU A 262 0.05 -5.70 -16.88
CA GLU A 262 0.64 -6.18 -18.13
C GLU A 262 0.18 -7.61 -18.44
N GLU A 263 0.56 -8.09 -19.62
CA GLU A 263 0.33 -9.46 -20.05
C GLU A 263 1.00 -10.48 -19.11
N PRO A 264 0.48 -11.71 -19.04
CA PRO A 264 1.11 -12.78 -18.29
C PRO A 264 2.53 -13.02 -18.75
N ALA A 265 3.41 -13.25 -17.79
CA ALA A 265 4.78 -13.66 -18.00
C ALA A 265 5.09 -14.92 -17.19
N LEU A 266 6.14 -15.64 -17.60
CA LEU A 266 6.71 -16.69 -16.75
C LEU A 266 7.35 -16.06 -15.51
N VAL A 267 7.30 -16.79 -14.39
CA VAL A 267 7.95 -16.35 -13.16
C VAL A 267 9.43 -16.72 -13.19
N ASP A 268 10.28 -15.72 -13.02
CA ASP A 268 11.61 -15.91 -12.46
C ASP A 268 11.47 -15.92 -10.93
N ARG A 269 11.64 -17.10 -10.31
CA ARG A 269 11.45 -17.27 -8.87
C ARG A 269 12.54 -16.59 -8.06
N GLN A 270 13.75 -16.49 -8.61
CA GLN A 270 14.84 -15.80 -7.92
C GLN A 270 14.55 -14.30 -7.92
N GLU A 271 14.22 -13.72 -9.07
CA GLU A 271 13.82 -12.31 -9.14
C GLU A 271 12.59 -12.03 -8.26
N TRP A 272 11.61 -12.93 -8.21
CA TRP A 272 10.45 -12.79 -7.32
C TRP A 272 10.87 -12.72 -5.85
N ARG A 273 11.76 -13.61 -5.41
CA ARG A 273 12.26 -13.62 -4.02
C ARG A 273 13.04 -12.36 -3.72
N GLU A 274 13.98 -11.99 -4.58
CA GLU A 274 14.81 -10.79 -4.42
C GLU A 274 13.94 -9.53 -4.42
N HIS A 275 12.91 -9.44 -5.27
CA HIS A 275 11.97 -8.33 -5.28
C HIS A 275 11.16 -8.30 -3.98
N ALA A 276 10.58 -9.43 -3.57
CA ALA A 276 9.81 -9.51 -2.32
C ALA A 276 10.66 -9.18 -1.07
N GLU A 277 11.89 -9.70 -1.00
CA GLU A 277 12.85 -9.43 0.07
C GLU A 277 13.31 -7.98 0.04
N LYS A 278 13.64 -7.43 -1.13
CA LYS A 278 13.97 -6.02 -1.30
C LYS A 278 12.89 -5.14 -0.70
N TRP A 279 11.61 -5.39 -0.96
CA TRP A 279 10.54 -4.58 -0.36
C TRP A 279 10.35 -4.89 1.12
N ARG A 280 10.54 -6.15 1.54
CA ARG A 280 10.48 -6.51 2.96
C ARG A 280 11.59 -5.86 3.79
N GLU A 281 12.76 -5.62 3.22
CA GLU A 281 13.92 -5.07 3.91
C GLU A 281 14.17 -3.60 3.58
N SER A 282 13.65 -3.08 2.46
CA SER A 282 13.81 -1.70 2.05
C SER A 282 13.20 -0.78 3.11
N ILE A 283 14.03 0.16 3.55
CA ILE A 283 13.71 1.13 4.60
C ILE A 283 13.23 2.46 3.99
N ASP A 284 12.99 2.55 2.68
CA ASP A 284 13.30 3.83 2.06
C ASP A 284 12.50 4.21 0.79
N ALA A 285 11.65 5.24 0.95
CA ALA A 285 10.94 6.01 -0.06
C ALA A 285 11.88 6.96 -0.84
N ASP A 286 13.08 7.22 -0.32
CA ASP A 286 14.10 8.09 -0.90
C ASP A 286 14.94 7.37 -1.97
N HIS A 287 14.82 6.06 -2.12
CA HIS A 287 15.47 5.32 -3.21
C HIS A 287 14.90 5.63 -4.59
N GLY A 288 13.85 6.46 -4.69
CA GLY A 288 13.06 6.56 -5.90
C GLY A 288 12.39 5.23 -6.20
N ALA A 289 11.22 5.28 -6.82
CA ALA A 289 10.61 4.07 -7.34
C ALA A 289 11.59 3.44 -8.36
N PRO A 290 12.15 2.24 -8.11
CA PRO A 290 13.21 1.67 -8.96
C PRO A 290 12.69 1.28 -10.36
N SER A 291 11.38 1.37 -10.56
CA SER A 291 10.63 1.04 -11.75
C SER A 291 10.09 2.27 -12.52
N GLY A 292 10.35 3.48 -12.02
CA GLY A 292 9.90 4.75 -12.61
C GLY A 292 9.06 5.58 -11.64
N PRO A 293 9.00 6.92 -11.77
CA PRO A 293 8.26 7.75 -10.83
C PRO A 293 6.76 7.45 -10.89
N GLY A 294 6.12 7.36 -9.72
CA GLY A 294 4.67 7.54 -9.63
C GLY A 294 4.26 8.96 -10.06
N THR A 295 3.00 9.31 -9.89
CA THR A 295 2.53 10.68 -10.15
C THR A 295 2.35 11.45 -8.85
N ASP A 296 2.32 12.78 -8.96
CA ASP A 296 1.75 13.62 -7.91
C ASP A 296 0.23 13.39 -7.81
N PRO A 297 -0.37 13.51 -6.62
CA PRO A 297 -1.81 13.41 -6.43
C PRO A 297 -2.55 14.56 -7.11
N ARG A 298 -3.70 14.27 -7.72
CA ARG A 298 -4.54 15.24 -8.45
C ARG A 298 -6.01 14.97 -8.22
N TYR A 299 -6.85 16.00 -8.27
CA TYR A 299 -8.29 15.84 -8.26
C TYR A 299 -8.82 15.34 -9.60
N PHE A 300 -10.12 15.03 -9.66
CA PHE A 300 -10.79 14.48 -10.85
C PHE A 300 -10.59 15.33 -12.12
N ASP A 301 -10.54 16.66 -11.99
CA ASP A 301 -10.31 17.59 -13.09
C ASP A 301 -8.83 17.74 -13.49
N GLY A 302 -7.93 17.00 -12.83
CA GLY A 302 -6.50 17.05 -13.05
C GLY A 302 -5.78 18.16 -12.28
N THR A 303 -6.48 18.97 -11.49
CA THR A 303 -5.84 19.98 -10.64
C THR A 303 -4.94 19.30 -9.59
N PRO A 304 -3.68 19.73 -9.42
CA PRO A 304 -2.80 19.12 -8.43
C PRO A 304 -3.35 19.27 -7.01
N PHE A 305 -3.31 18.18 -6.25
CA PHE A 305 -3.52 18.26 -4.81
C PHE A 305 -2.33 18.99 -4.18
N LYS A 306 -2.63 20.03 -3.40
CA LYS A 306 -1.63 20.77 -2.64
C LYS A 306 -2.06 20.82 -1.18
N PRO A 307 -1.22 20.38 -0.24
CA PRO A 307 -1.44 20.68 1.16
C PRO A 307 -1.46 22.20 1.33
N ILE A 308 -2.38 22.71 2.16
CA ILE A 308 -2.54 24.15 2.41
C ILE A 308 -1.28 24.65 3.14
N GLU A 309 -0.68 25.77 2.72
CA GLU A 309 0.54 26.32 3.34
C GLU A 309 0.39 26.63 4.84
N ALA A 310 -0.82 27.02 5.27
CA ALA A 310 -1.16 27.22 6.68
C ALA A 310 -1.03 25.94 7.55
N LEU A 311 -0.85 24.77 6.94
CA LEU A 311 -0.61 23.52 7.64
C LEU A 311 0.74 23.52 8.35
N VAL A 312 1.79 24.12 7.79
CA VAL A 312 3.15 24.08 8.39
C VAL A 312 3.16 24.66 9.80
N GLN A 313 2.50 25.81 10.02
CA GLN A 313 2.41 26.40 11.36
C GLN A 313 1.64 25.49 12.33
N LYS A 314 0.53 24.89 11.85
CA LYS A 314 -0.26 23.94 12.65
C LYS A 314 0.54 22.68 13.00
N GLU A 315 1.40 22.20 12.09
CA GLU A 315 2.31 21.09 12.39
C GLU A 315 3.28 21.48 13.52
N ILE A 316 3.94 22.62 13.39
CA ILE A 316 4.89 23.15 14.40
C ILE A 316 4.23 23.30 15.77
N ASP A 317 3.03 23.88 15.84
CA ASP A 317 2.32 24.11 17.10
C ASP A 317 2.01 22.80 17.84
N LYS A 318 1.61 21.76 17.10
CA LYS A 318 1.32 20.44 17.66
C LYS A 318 2.57 19.74 18.16
N ILE A 319 3.66 19.84 17.42
CA ILE A 319 4.92 19.25 17.86
C ILE A 319 5.42 19.96 19.13
N ASN A 320 5.31 21.28 19.18
CA ASN A 320 5.66 22.06 20.38
C ASN A 320 4.79 21.69 21.58
N ALA A 321 3.49 21.44 21.38
CA ALA A 321 2.60 20.99 22.44
C ALA A 321 3.04 19.63 23.00
N TRP A 322 3.29 18.66 22.11
CA TRP A 322 3.78 17.34 22.48
C TRP A 322 5.12 17.42 23.23
N LEU A 323 6.07 18.21 22.74
CA LEU A 323 7.36 18.40 23.41
C LEU A 323 7.18 18.96 24.83
N LYS A 324 6.33 19.97 25.03
CA LYS A 324 6.09 20.56 26.35
C LYS A 324 5.52 19.53 27.34
N GLU A 325 4.67 18.63 26.87
CA GLU A 325 4.07 17.58 27.69
C GLU A 325 5.07 16.49 28.08
N HIS A 326 5.94 16.08 27.15
CA HIS A 326 6.75 14.87 27.34
C HIS A 326 8.23 15.11 27.64
N LEU A 327 8.75 16.34 27.54
CA LEU A 327 10.19 16.62 27.73
C LEU A 327 10.72 16.21 29.10
N LEU A 328 9.92 16.42 30.16
CA LEU A 328 10.27 16.00 31.52
C LEU A 328 10.36 14.47 31.63
N ALA A 329 9.43 13.73 31.04
CA ALA A 329 9.44 12.27 31.04
C ALA A 329 10.62 11.71 30.23
N LEU A 330 10.92 12.27 29.06
CA LEU A 330 12.06 11.88 28.23
C LEU A 330 13.39 12.11 28.96
N THR A 331 13.55 13.26 29.60
CA THR A 331 14.77 13.59 30.34
C THR A 331 14.91 12.78 31.64
N GLN A 332 13.81 12.41 32.29
CA GLN A 332 13.85 11.51 33.46
C GLN A 332 14.17 10.06 33.07
N ALA A 333 13.62 9.56 31.97
CA ALA A 333 13.97 8.23 31.45
C ALA A 333 15.46 8.12 31.08
N ALA A 334 16.07 9.20 30.59
CA ALA A 334 17.50 9.28 30.35
C ALA A 334 18.34 9.31 31.63
N LYS A 335 17.83 9.92 32.71
CA LYS A 335 18.51 10.11 34.01
C LYS A 335 18.29 9.01 35.04
N ALA A 336 17.32 8.10 34.85
CA ALA A 336 17.07 6.98 35.75
C ALA A 336 18.11 5.83 35.63
N LYS A 337 19.32 6.19 35.21
CA LYS A 337 20.53 5.37 35.09
C LYS A 337 21.66 6.07 35.82
#